data_AF-A0A6J4NZH2-F1
#
_entry.id   AF-A0A6J4NZH2-F1
#
_cell.length_a   1.000
_cell.length_b   1.000
_cell.length_c   1.000
_cell.angle_alpha   90.00
_cell.angle_beta   90.00
_cell.angle_gamma   90.00
#
_symmetry.space_group_name_H-M   'P 1'
#
loop_
_entity.id
_entity.type
_entity.pdbx_description
1 polymer ?
#
loop_
_entity_poly.entity_id
_entity_poly.type
_entity_poly.pdbx_seq_one_letter_code
_entity_poly.pdbx_strand_id
1 'polypeptide(L)'
;MQAAAERTGEEFRADHRGPGAGNAQARRLLAPHELAPLTQLSTPRSLLAVGQTLGLIAAALALAIATWPSAWVLLSVVAIGIAQHGLFILAHEAAHYRLLPHRGANDALGRWIGMLGGVSMCTYRVTHRLHHNNLYTAEDPDTAIHGGYPRGKAYLLDKL
;
A
#
# COMPACT_ATOMS: atom_id res chain seq x y z
N MET A 1 33.51 31.43 3.46
CA MET A 1 32.23 30.70 3.28
C MET A 1 32.47 29.56 2.31
N GLN A 2 32.75 28.36 2.82
CA GLN A 2 32.87 27.16 2.01
C GLN A 2 31.46 26.69 1.64
N ALA A 3 31.20 26.55 0.34
CA ALA A 3 29.99 25.94 -0.17
C ALA A 3 29.90 24.51 0.38
N ALA A 4 28.82 24.21 1.10
CA ALA A 4 28.53 22.85 1.53
C ALA A 4 28.31 22.02 0.26
N ALA A 5 29.21 21.08 -0.01
CA ALA A 5 29.04 20.10 -1.07
C ALA A 5 27.73 19.34 -0.80
N GLU A 6 26.79 19.40 -1.74
CA GLU A 6 25.60 18.54 -1.76
C GLU A 6 26.07 17.09 -1.69
N ARG A 7 25.91 16.47 -0.52
CA ARG A 7 26.14 15.04 -0.36
C ARG A 7 24.96 14.34 -0.98
N THR A 8 25.04 14.03 -2.26
CA THR A 8 24.16 13.08 -2.92
C THR A 8 24.34 11.73 -2.21
N GLY A 9 23.32 11.27 -1.50
CA GLY A 9 23.29 9.92 -0.94
C GLY A 9 23.45 8.89 -2.06
N GLU A 10 23.84 7.66 -1.71
CA GLU A 10 23.89 6.52 -2.63
C GLU A 10 22.48 6.05 -3.05
N GLU A 11 21.68 6.98 -3.55
CA GLU A 11 20.23 6.86 -3.56
C GLU A 11 19.70 7.19 -4.94
N PHE A 12 19.07 6.16 -5.50
CA PHE A 12 18.39 6.09 -6.79
C PHE A 12 19.26 6.42 -8.02
N ARG A 13 19.35 5.44 -8.92
CA ARG A 13 19.74 5.70 -10.32
C ARG A 13 18.96 6.91 -10.81
N ALA A 14 19.66 7.84 -11.48
CA ALA A 14 19.04 8.99 -12.12
C ALA A 14 17.81 8.50 -12.92
N ASP A 15 16.63 8.92 -12.49
CA ASP A 15 15.40 8.57 -13.15
C ASP A 15 15.30 9.41 -14.43
N HIS A 16 15.80 8.85 -15.53
CA HIS A 16 15.76 9.49 -16.85
C HIS A 16 14.38 9.40 -17.51
N ARG A 17 13.35 8.87 -16.81
CA ARG A 17 11.98 8.85 -17.32
C ARG A 17 11.44 10.28 -17.26
N GLY A 18 10.87 10.77 -18.37
CA GLY A 18 10.18 12.06 -18.38
C GLY A 18 9.00 12.06 -17.37
N PRO A 19 8.63 13.23 -16.81
CA PRO A 19 7.43 13.36 -15.98
C PRO A 19 6.21 12.75 -16.70
N GLY A 20 5.50 11.81 -16.06
CA GLY A 20 4.36 11.12 -16.66
C GLY A 20 4.69 10.01 -17.68
N ALA A 21 5.97 9.74 -17.98
CA ALA A 21 6.38 8.71 -18.95
C ALA A 21 6.23 7.26 -18.46
N GLY A 22 6.00 7.05 -17.15
CA GLY A 22 6.10 5.76 -16.46
C GLY A 22 5.17 4.65 -16.97
N ASN A 23 4.02 4.99 -17.56
CA ASN A 23 3.04 3.98 -17.96
C ASN A 23 3.07 3.64 -19.45
N ALA A 24 3.41 4.58 -20.33
CA ALA A 24 3.33 4.38 -21.77
C ALA A 24 4.52 3.59 -22.34
N GLN A 25 5.67 3.62 -21.67
CA GLN A 25 6.89 2.91 -22.11
C GLN A 25 6.97 1.50 -21.49
N ALA A 26 6.57 1.35 -20.22
CA ALA A 26 6.45 0.03 -19.56
C ALA A 26 5.40 -0.87 -20.25
N ARG A 27 4.30 -0.29 -20.76
CA ARG A 27 3.29 -0.97 -21.57
C ARG A 27 3.81 -1.55 -22.89
N ARG A 28 5.05 -1.24 -23.31
CA ARG A 28 5.65 -1.73 -24.56
C ARG A 28 6.52 -2.98 -24.37
N LEU A 29 6.71 -3.44 -23.14
CA LEU A 29 7.55 -4.61 -22.86
C LEU A 29 6.79 -5.94 -23.02
N LEU A 30 5.48 -5.95 -22.85
CA LEU A 30 4.63 -7.13 -22.99
C LEU A 30 3.54 -6.87 -24.01
N ALA A 31 3.31 -7.83 -24.91
CA ALA A 31 2.22 -7.79 -25.87
C ALA A 31 0.86 -7.93 -25.15
N PRO A 32 -0.25 -7.42 -25.74
CA PRO A 32 -1.57 -7.47 -25.10
C PRO A 32 -2.04 -8.88 -24.69
N HIS A 33 -1.68 -9.91 -25.45
CA HIS A 33 -2.03 -11.30 -25.14
C HIS A 33 -1.24 -11.86 -23.93
N GLU A 34 -0.04 -11.36 -23.67
CA GLU A 34 0.78 -11.71 -22.51
C GLU A 34 0.26 -11.01 -21.25
N LEU A 35 -0.25 -9.78 -21.39
CA LEU A 35 -0.84 -9.01 -20.28
C LEU A 35 -2.23 -9.52 -19.87
N ALA A 36 -3.04 -9.95 -20.83
CA ALA A 36 -4.43 -10.37 -20.59
C ALA A 36 -4.61 -11.32 -19.40
N PRO A 37 -3.88 -12.46 -19.27
CA PRO A 37 -4.05 -13.38 -18.15
C PRO A 37 -3.65 -12.77 -16.79
N LEU A 38 -2.69 -11.84 -16.77
CA LEU A 38 -2.22 -11.17 -15.54
C LEU A 38 -3.21 -10.13 -15.01
N THR A 39 -4.19 -9.73 -15.82
CA THR A 39 -5.21 -8.74 -15.45
C THR A 39 -6.56 -9.34 -15.09
N GLN A 40 -6.68 -10.67 -15.15
CA GLN A 40 -7.92 -11.39 -14.82
C GLN A 40 -8.15 -11.42 -13.31
N LEU A 41 -9.33 -10.97 -12.89
CA LEU A 41 -9.75 -11.01 -11.49
C LEU A 41 -10.30 -12.39 -11.13
N SER A 42 -10.03 -12.84 -9.91
CA SER A 42 -10.53 -14.12 -9.40
C SER A 42 -11.25 -13.92 -8.08
N THR A 43 -12.59 -13.85 -8.14
CA THR A 43 -13.43 -13.68 -6.94
C THR A 43 -13.11 -14.69 -5.82
N PRO A 44 -12.94 -16.00 -6.09
CA PRO A 44 -12.60 -16.95 -5.03
C PRO A 44 -11.27 -16.64 -4.34
N ARG A 45 -10.24 -16.23 -5.11
CA ARG A 45 -8.94 -15.86 -4.53
C ARG A 45 -9.04 -14.57 -3.73
N SER A 46 -9.77 -13.57 -4.21
CA SER A 46 -10.00 -12.32 -3.49
C SER A 46 -10.74 -12.53 -2.17
N LEU A 47 -11.80 -13.34 -2.18
CA LEU A 47 -12.55 -13.68 -0.96
C LEU A 47 -11.72 -14.53 0.00
N LEU A 48 -10.91 -15.47 -0.53
CA LEU A 48 -9.98 -16.24 0.28
C LEU A 48 -8.94 -15.34 0.96
N ALA A 49 -8.37 -14.36 0.25
CA ALA A 49 -7.41 -13.42 0.81
C ALA A 49 -8.01 -12.56 1.93
N VAL A 50 -9.25 -12.08 1.75
CA VAL A 50 -10.01 -11.38 2.79
C VAL A 50 -10.25 -12.30 3.99
N GLY A 51 -10.76 -13.51 3.74
CA GLY A 51 -11.05 -14.50 4.78
C GLY A 51 -9.82 -14.93 5.57
N GLN A 52 -8.69 -15.17 4.91
CA GLN A 52 -7.41 -15.51 5.55
C GLN A 52 -6.91 -14.38 6.44
N THR A 53 -7.01 -13.15 5.97
CA THR A 53 -6.56 -11.97 6.73
C THR A 53 -7.41 -11.75 7.97
N LEU A 54 -8.74 -11.82 7.84
CA LEU A 54 -9.66 -11.72 8.98
C LEU A 54 -9.52 -12.91 9.93
N GLY A 55 -9.32 -14.12 9.39
CA GLY A 55 -9.08 -15.33 10.17
C GLY A 55 -7.81 -15.23 11.00
N LEU A 56 -6.72 -14.67 10.46
CA LEU A 56 -5.49 -14.42 11.20
C LEU A 56 -5.70 -13.40 12.33
N ILE A 57 -6.43 -12.32 12.09
CA ILE A 57 -6.80 -11.35 13.14
C ILE A 57 -7.59 -12.04 14.25
N ALA A 58 -8.62 -12.81 13.88
CA ALA A 58 -9.46 -13.51 14.85
C ALA A 58 -8.67 -14.55 15.67
N ALA A 59 -7.80 -15.33 15.02
CA ALA A 59 -6.95 -16.31 15.69
C ALA A 59 -5.94 -15.64 16.63
N ALA A 60 -5.30 -14.56 16.19
CA ALA A 60 -4.36 -13.81 17.02
C ALA A 60 -5.05 -13.16 18.22
N LEU A 61 -6.25 -12.61 18.03
CA LEU A 61 -7.06 -12.06 19.11
C LEU A 61 -7.49 -13.14 20.11
N ALA A 62 -7.94 -14.30 19.63
CA ALA A 62 -8.28 -15.43 20.48
C ALA A 62 -7.08 -15.91 21.31
N LEU A 63 -5.90 -15.99 20.70
CA LEU A 63 -4.65 -16.30 21.41
C LEU A 63 -4.33 -15.25 22.49
N ALA A 64 -4.48 -13.96 22.18
CA ALA A 64 -4.22 -12.89 23.14
C ALA A 64 -5.12 -12.99 24.37
N ILE A 65 -6.42 -13.22 24.15
CA ILE A 65 -7.42 -13.36 25.23
C ILE A 65 -7.12 -14.61 26.06
N ALA A 66 -6.86 -15.75 25.42
CA ALA A 66 -6.62 -17.01 26.10
C ALA A 66 -5.32 -17.03 26.93
N THR A 67 -4.34 -16.19 26.54
CA THR A 67 -3.01 -16.18 27.16
C THR A 67 -2.75 -14.94 28.03
N TRP A 68 -3.70 -14.01 28.15
CA TRP A 68 -3.54 -12.82 28.99
C TRP A 68 -3.38 -13.18 30.48
N PRO A 69 -2.45 -12.56 31.23
CA PRO A 69 -1.53 -11.46 30.89
C PRO A 69 -0.11 -11.91 30.49
N SER A 70 0.06 -13.09 29.88
CA SER A 70 1.38 -13.60 29.51
C SER A 70 2.02 -12.86 28.33
N ALA A 71 3.33 -13.05 28.15
CA ALA A 71 4.10 -12.45 27.06
C ALA A 71 3.65 -12.88 25.65
N TRP A 72 2.88 -13.97 25.52
CA TRP A 72 2.32 -14.42 24.23
C TRP A 72 1.42 -13.38 23.56
N VAL A 73 0.86 -12.44 24.34
CA VAL A 73 0.10 -11.30 23.84
C VAL A 73 0.93 -10.45 22.85
N LEU A 74 2.25 -10.36 23.03
CA LEU A 74 3.13 -9.63 22.11
C LEU A 74 3.13 -10.24 20.70
N LEU A 75 3.13 -11.58 20.61
CA LEU A 75 3.04 -12.27 19.33
C LEU A 75 1.70 -11.98 18.64
N SER A 76 0.61 -11.97 19.40
CA SER A 76 -0.71 -11.61 18.90
C SER A 76 -0.76 -10.17 18.38
N VAL A 77 -0.15 -9.21 19.08
CA VAL A 77 -0.08 -7.81 18.63
C VAL A 77 0.65 -7.71 17.28
N VAL A 78 1.80 -8.38 17.14
CA VAL A 78 2.56 -8.39 15.88
C VAL A 78 1.74 -9.06 14.76
N ALA A 79 1.11 -10.20 15.02
CA ALA A 79 0.29 -10.90 14.04
C ALA A 79 -0.90 -10.07 13.58
N ILE A 80 -1.58 -9.37 14.51
CA ILE A 80 -2.67 -8.44 14.20
C ILE A 80 -2.16 -7.29 13.34
N GLY A 81 -1.01 -6.69 13.67
CA GLY A 81 -0.43 -5.59 12.88
C GLY A 81 -0.12 -6.00 11.44
N ILE A 82 0.47 -7.19 11.24
CA ILE A 82 0.74 -7.76 9.91
C ILE A 82 -0.58 -7.96 9.14
N ALA A 83 -1.59 -8.54 9.79
CA ALA A 83 -2.88 -8.79 9.16
C ALA A 83 -3.66 -7.49 8.86
N GLN A 84 -3.59 -6.50 9.73
CA GLN A 84 -4.15 -5.15 9.49
C GLN A 84 -3.50 -4.49 8.27
N HIS A 85 -2.19 -4.64 8.09
CA HIS A 85 -1.53 -4.19 6.86
C HIS A 85 -2.03 -4.95 5.62
N GLY A 86 -2.26 -6.26 5.74
CA GLY A 86 -2.91 -7.07 4.70
C GLY A 86 -4.30 -6.55 4.32
N LEU A 87 -5.11 -6.15 5.31
CA LEU A 87 -6.41 -5.51 5.06
C LEU A 87 -6.24 -4.19 4.29
N PHE A 88 -5.24 -3.37 4.61
CA PHE A 88 -4.94 -2.14 3.87
C PHE A 88 -4.59 -2.41 2.40
N ILE A 89 -3.82 -3.47 2.11
CA ILE A 89 -3.52 -3.89 0.73
C ILE A 89 -4.82 -4.27 0.00
N LEU A 90 -5.72 -5.00 0.65
CA LEU A 90 -7.01 -5.37 0.04
C LEU A 90 -7.91 -4.14 -0.18
N ALA A 91 -7.89 -3.16 0.74
CA ALA A 91 -8.58 -1.89 0.57
C ALA A 91 -8.00 -1.08 -0.59
N HIS A 92 -6.68 -1.09 -0.77
CA HIS A 92 -6.00 -0.52 -1.95
C HIS A 92 -6.49 -1.15 -3.25
N GLU A 93 -6.54 -2.48 -3.34
CA GLU A 93 -7.07 -3.15 -4.54
C GLU A 93 -8.55 -2.80 -4.80
N ALA A 94 -9.35 -2.65 -3.74
CA ALA A 94 -10.72 -2.17 -3.85
C ALA A 94 -10.80 -0.70 -4.31
N ALA A 95 -9.84 0.15 -3.92
CA ALA A 95 -9.69 1.54 -4.40
C ALA A 95 -9.39 1.61 -5.91
N HIS A 96 -8.76 0.57 -6.46
CA HIS A 96 -8.52 0.43 -7.90
C HIS A 96 -9.61 -0.30 -8.67
N TYR A 97 -10.65 -0.79 -7.99
CA TYR A 97 -11.64 -1.71 -8.57
C TYR A 97 -11.01 -3.00 -9.12
N ARG A 98 -9.95 -3.47 -8.46
CA ARG A 98 -9.19 -4.68 -8.82
C ARG A 98 -9.32 -5.80 -7.80
N LEU A 99 -10.09 -5.63 -6.72
CA LEU A 99 -10.35 -6.70 -5.76
C LEU A 99 -11.48 -7.63 -6.24
N LEU A 100 -12.59 -7.07 -6.70
CA LEU A 100 -13.77 -7.81 -7.18
C LEU A 100 -14.18 -7.33 -8.59
N PRO A 101 -14.87 -8.16 -9.39
CA PRO A 101 -15.32 -7.74 -10.72
C PRO A 101 -16.43 -6.66 -10.68
N HIS A 102 -17.22 -6.60 -9.61
CA HIS A 102 -18.32 -5.64 -9.47
C HIS A 102 -17.89 -4.38 -8.69
N ARG A 103 -18.08 -3.20 -9.29
CA ARG A 103 -17.64 -1.92 -8.69
C ARG A 103 -18.29 -1.63 -7.34
N GLY A 104 -19.61 -1.77 -7.26
CA GLY A 104 -20.33 -1.55 -5.99
C GLY A 104 -19.92 -2.52 -4.88
N ALA A 105 -19.44 -3.73 -5.23
CA ALA A 105 -18.94 -4.67 -4.24
C ALA A 105 -17.57 -4.25 -3.71
N ASN A 106 -16.69 -3.70 -4.57
CA ASN A 106 -15.44 -3.08 -4.13
C ASN A 106 -15.70 -1.86 -3.26
N ASP A 107 -16.69 -1.03 -3.58
CA ASP A 107 -17.04 0.13 -2.76
C ASP A 107 -17.54 -0.29 -1.38
N ALA A 108 -18.45 -1.27 -1.31
CA ALA A 108 -18.96 -1.77 -0.04
C ALA A 108 -17.86 -2.44 0.81
N LEU A 109 -17.15 -3.41 0.22
CA LEU A 109 -16.10 -4.16 0.93
C LEU A 109 -14.92 -3.26 1.29
N GLY A 110 -14.47 -2.43 0.36
CA GLY A 110 -13.41 -1.47 0.62
C GLY A 110 -13.77 -0.52 1.76
N ARG A 111 -14.99 0.04 1.79
CA ARG A 111 -15.43 0.93 2.87
C ARG A 111 -15.48 0.20 4.23
N TRP A 112 -15.95 -1.04 4.24
CA TRP A 112 -15.96 -1.86 5.43
C TRP A 112 -14.54 -2.10 5.96
N ILE A 113 -13.60 -2.53 5.09
CA ILE A 113 -12.20 -2.74 5.47
C ILE A 113 -11.54 -1.42 5.91
N GLY A 114 -11.73 -0.34 5.14
CA GLY A 114 -11.19 0.98 5.45
C GLY A 114 -11.66 1.49 6.81
N MET A 115 -12.93 1.26 7.17
CA MET A 115 -13.46 1.61 8.49
C MET A 115 -12.70 0.89 9.63
N LEU A 116 -12.35 -0.40 9.45
CA LEU A 116 -11.57 -1.16 10.44
C LEU A 116 -10.16 -0.57 10.64
N GLY A 117 -9.59 0.03 9.58
CA GLY A 117 -8.28 0.68 9.61
C GLY A 117 -8.32 2.20 9.88
N GLY A 118 -9.50 2.78 10.13
CA GLY A 118 -9.64 4.22 10.35
C GLY A 118 -9.50 5.09 9.09
N VAL A 119 -9.73 4.53 7.89
CA VAL A 119 -9.56 5.20 6.60
C VAL A 119 -10.88 5.41 5.88
N SER A 120 -11.13 6.65 5.48
CA SER A 120 -12.21 6.99 4.55
C SER A 120 -11.85 6.55 3.14
N MET A 121 -12.50 5.48 2.65
CA MET A 121 -12.29 5.03 1.26
C MET A 121 -12.65 6.05 0.20
N CYS A 122 -13.59 6.97 0.49
CA CYS A 122 -13.93 8.03 -0.45
C CYS A 122 -12.73 8.98 -0.64
N THR A 123 -12.15 9.44 0.48
CA THR A 123 -10.98 10.32 0.47
C THR A 123 -9.75 9.59 -0.08
N TYR A 124 -9.53 8.35 0.38
CA TYR A 124 -8.41 7.52 -0.03
C TYR A 124 -8.43 7.28 -1.54
N ARG A 125 -9.57 6.89 -2.14
CA ARG A 125 -9.65 6.65 -3.59
C ARG A 125 -9.31 7.90 -4.41
N VAL A 126 -9.74 9.09 -3.98
CA VAL A 126 -9.44 10.35 -4.68
C VAL A 126 -7.96 10.69 -4.57
N THR A 127 -7.44 10.75 -3.35
CA THR A 127 -6.03 11.09 -3.08
C THR A 127 -5.06 10.10 -3.71
N HIS A 128 -5.35 8.80 -3.57
CA HIS A 128 -4.53 7.74 -4.14
C HIS A 128 -4.54 7.73 -5.68
N ARG A 129 -5.66 8.09 -6.31
CA ARG A 129 -5.70 8.29 -7.78
C ARG A 129 -4.86 9.49 -8.21
N LEU A 130 -4.89 10.59 -7.46
CA LEU A 130 -4.04 11.76 -7.72
C LEU A 130 -2.57 11.39 -7.60
N HIS A 131 -2.17 10.66 -6.55
CA HIS A 131 -0.83 10.11 -6.38
C HIS A 131 -0.38 9.32 -7.63
N HIS A 132 -1.17 8.34 -8.07
CA HIS A 132 -0.81 7.54 -9.24
C HIS A 132 -0.77 8.31 -10.57
N ASN A 133 -1.58 9.36 -10.72
CA ASN A 133 -1.54 10.22 -11.91
C ASN A 133 -0.32 11.15 -11.92
N ASN A 134 0.12 11.58 -10.73
CA ASN A 134 1.14 12.61 -10.55
C ASN A 134 2.43 12.08 -9.90
N LEU A 135 2.68 10.77 -9.99
CA LEU A 135 3.74 10.08 -9.26
C LEU A 135 5.09 10.86 -9.28
N TYR A 136 5.59 11.21 -8.09
CA TYR A 136 6.85 11.94 -7.89
C TYR A 136 6.95 13.33 -8.54
N THR A 137 5.83 13.94 -8.93
CA THR A 137 5.78 15.35 -9.32
C THR A 137 5.43 16.22 -8.11
N ALA A 138 5.51 17.54 -8.27
CA ALA A 138 5.08 18.49 -7.25
C ALA A 138 3.58 18.40 -6.90
N GLU A 139 2.77 17.75 -7.75
CA GLU A 139 1.33 17.58 -7.56
C GLU A 139 0.94 16.23 -6.94
N ASP A 140 1.93 15.39 -6.58
CA ASP A 140 1.69 14.14 -5.85
C ASP A 140 1.32 14.45 -4.38
N PRO A 141 0.07 14.16 -3.94
CA PRO A 141 -0.36 14.43 -2.56
C PRO A 141 0.43 13.62 -1.52
N ASP A 142 1.06 12.51 -1.91
CA ASP A 142 1.83 11.65 -1.02
C ASP A 142 3.29 12.12 -0.88
N THR A 143 3.69 13.20 -1.58
CA THR A 143 5.03 13.81 -1.44
C THR A 143 5.31 14.24 -0.01
N ALA A 144 4.30 14.65 0.76
CA ALA A 144 4.50 14.95 2.19
C ALA A 144 4.89 13.70 3.01
N ILE A 145 4.50 12.51 2.55
CA ILE A 145 4.75 11.22 3.19
C ILE A 145 6.12 10.66 2.79
N HIS A 146 6.48 10.75 1.50
CA HIS A 146 7.68 10.11 0.95
C HIS A 146 8.71 11.06 0.31
N GLY A 147 8.35 12.31 0.03
CA GLY A 147 9.11 13.30 -0.78
C GLY A 147 10.35 13.88 -0.11
N GLY A 148 10.87 13.18 0.89
CA GLY A 148 12.20 13.40 1.42
C GLY A 148 12.98 12.11 1.54
N TYR A 149 12.58 11.01 0.88
CA TYR A 149 13.33 9.77 0.93
C TYR A 149 14.11 9.47 -0.36
N PRO A 150 15.32 8.93 -0.21
CA PRO A 150 15.98 8.69 1.06
C PRO A 150 16.82 9.93 1.51
N ARG A 151 17.14 10.02 2.80
CA ARG A 151 17.95 11.13 3.39
C ARG A 151 19.19 10.60 4.12
N GLY A 152 19.61 9.38 3.82
CA GLY A 152 20.64 8.68 4.57
C GLY A 152 20.24 8.31 6.01
N LYS A 153 21.01 7.39 6.60
CA LYS A 153 20.73 6.80 7.93
C LYS A 153 20.70 7.83 9.07
N ALA A 154 21.49 8.90 8.98
CA ALA A 154 21.57 9.94 10.01
C ALA A 154 20.27 10.73 10.14
N TYR A 155 19.59 11.04 9.03
CA TYR A 155 18.31 11.75 9.06
C TYR A 155 17.20 10.91 9.72
N LEU A 156 17.24 9.59 9.56
CA LEU A 156 16.26 8.69 10.18
C LEU A 156 16.41 8.65 11.70
N LEU A 157 17.65 8.70 12.20
CA LEU A 157 17.93 8.73 13.64
C LEU A 157 17.47 10.03 14.30
N ASP A 158 17.55 11.17 13.61
CA ASP A 158 17.07 12.46 14.14
C ASP A 158 15.53 12.59 14.16
N LYS A 159 14.83 11.66 13.51
CA LYS A 159 13.35 11.69 13.37
C LYS A 159 12.62 10.62 14.18
N LEU A 160 13.33 9.63 14.73
CA LEU A 160 12.82 8.61 15.65
C LEU A 160 13.00 9.06 17.09
#